data_AF-A0A2V7QRN2-F1
#
_entry.id   AF-A0A2V7QRN2-F1
#
_cell.length_a   1.000
_cell.length_b   1.000
_cell.length_c   1.000
_cell.angle_alpha   90.00
_cell.angle_beta   90.00
_cell.angle_gamma   90.00
#
_symmetry.space_group_name_H-M   'P 1'
#
loop_
_entity.id
_entity.type
_entity.pdbx_description
1 polymer ?
#
loop_
_entity_poly.entity_id
_entity_poly.type
_entity_poly.pdbx_seq_one_letter_code
_entity_poly.pdbx_strand_id
1 'polypeptide(L)'
;MELEMARELKRWLAAALAAWGVIVIGYVPPRGVAPVATARPRPPQPTAARLRAQALAEAWRDADLALRLARYRRQLEPELARRREADQAGPAVVVEAPDSLAAYAGEVVRSALDTVWRELGLGVSKVGVGVVVDLWRTRPAGTGQTPKVVAGSASHLLPDSTDRTTCVALIPAWYRTATLRTSSGPGRRQQVEDWLQAGLGPCAFLAAWGVPGSDVRRWLARRSYDLAAFPSWDRDWSMQSQSQWMSVRFATDAKAAPTWWWPAVYGHPIAAIGCLAGRAASCRTAVLSDSVPRVLPGDRGWWVRNERLVLGNRYLGDVAREVGHDRFLRFWNSPEPVDTALATALKMPVGEWTERWERRFAPRLPLGAAAPVSAAVLGILLAAVAVVLVARGAGRRQVR
;
A
#
# COMPACT_ATOMS: atom_id res chain seq x y z
N MET A 1 58.09 -35.14 -25.95
CA MET A 1 57.57 -33.76 -26.03
C MET A 1 56.04 -33.68 -25.88
N GLU A 2 55.22 -34.53 -26.51
CA GLU A 2 53.74 -34.44 -26.37
C GLU A 2 53.18 -34.66 -24.94
N LEU A 3 53.83 -35.52 -24.13
CA LEU A 3 53.39 -35.80 -22.75
C LEU A 3 53.63 -34.64 -21.77
N GLU A 4 54.54 -33.72 -22.06
CA GLU A 4 54.80 -32.53 -21.24
C GLU A 4 53.80 -31.41 -21.53
N MET A 5 53.49 -31.17 -22.81
CA MET A 5 52.45 -30.22 -23.21
C MET A 5 51.06 -30.61 -22.68
N ALA A 6 50.73 -31.91 -22.68
CA ALA A 6 49.47 -32.40 -22.13
C ALA A 6 49.36 -32.21 -20.60
N ARG A 7 50.48 -32.25 -19.87
CA ARG A 7 50.52 -31.98 -18.42
C ARG A 7 50.37 -30.50 -18.12
N GLU A 8 50.92 -29.62 -18.95
CA GLU A 8 50.75 -28.18 -18.80
C GLU A 8 49.33 -27.73 -19.14
N LEU A 9 48.72 -28.25 -20.20
CA LEU A 9 47.34 -27.93 -20.56
C LEU A 9 46.36 -28.36 -19.44
N LYS A 10 46.58 -29.52 -18.83
CA LYS A 10 45.80 -29.98 -17.65
C LYS A 10 45.96 -29.06 -16.44
N ARG A 11 47.16 -28.49 -16.21
CA ARG A 11 47.40 -27.56 -15.10
C ARG A 11 46.71 -26.20 -15.34
N TRP A 12 46.72 -25.71 -16.57
CA TRP A 12 46.03 -24.46 -16.92
C TRP A 12 44.50 -24.60 -16.89
N LEU A 13 43.96 -25.72 -17.37
CA LEU A 13 42.53 -26.02 -17.24
C LEU A 13 42.12 -26.14 -15.76
N ALA A 14 42.92 -26.78 -14.92
CA ALA A 14 42.67 -26.86 -13.49
C ALA A 14 42.71 -25.48 -12.81
N ALA A 15 43.65 -24.62 -13.20
CA ALA A 15 43.73 -23.25 -12.67
C ALA A 15 42.55 -22.37 -13.13
N ALA A 16 42.13 -22.50 -14.40
CA ALA A 16 40.96 -21.79 -14.91
C ALA A 16 39.66 -22.25 -14.23
N LEU A 17 39.51 -23.56 -14.01
CA LEU A 17 38.38 -24.12 -13.25
C LEU A 17 38.40 -23.68 -11.78
N ALA A 18 39.58 -23.58 -11.16
CA ALA A 18 39.70 -23.07 -9.80
C ALA A 18 39.34 -21.57 -9.72
N ALA A 19 39.79 -20.75 -10.67
CA ALA A 19 39.43 -19.34 -10.75
C ALA A 19 37.92 -19.15 -11.00
N TRP A 20 37.33 -19.96 -11.89
CA TRP A 20 35.89 -19.97 -12.11
C TRP A 20 35.13 -20.41 -10.85
N GLY A 21 35.63 -21.42 -10.14
CA GLY A 21 35.09 -21.86 -8.84
C GLY A 21 35.12 -20.76 -7.78
N VAL A 22 36.20 -19.99 -7.69
CA VAL A 22 36.30 -18.84 -6.75
C VAL A 22 35.33 -17.72 -7.13
N ILE A 23 35.17 -17.42 -8.42
CA ILE A 23 34.19 -16.42 -8.90
C ILE A 23 32.77 -16.90 -8.60
N VAL A 24 32.46 -18.18 -8.88
CA VAL A 24 31.17 -18.78 -8.55
C VAL A 24 30.95 -18.76 -7.03
N ILE A 25 31.93 -19.09 -6.20
CA ILE A 25 31.81 -19.03 -4.74
C ILE A 25 31.66 -17.59 -4.23
N GLY A 26 32.27 -16.60 -4.89
CA GLY A 26 32.16 -15.18 -4.55
C GLY A 26 30.84 -14.53 -5.00
N TYR A 27 30.25 -15.01 -6.10
CA TYR A 27 28.96 -14.54 -6.62
C TYR A 27 27.75 -15.37 -6.16
N VAL A 28 27.98 -16.60 -5.70
CA VAL A 28 26.97 -17.37 -4.99
C VAL A 28 26.91 -16.79 -3.57
N PRO A 29 25.77 -16.21 -3.15
CA PRO A 29 25.64 -15.73 -1.78
C PRO A 29 25.99 -16.89 -0.84
N PRO A 30 26.70 -16.66 0.29
CA PRO A 30 27.18 -17.72 1.15
C PRO A 30 26.02 -18.65 1.54
N ARG A 31 25.91 -19.79 0.84
CA ARG A 31 25.01 -20.88 1.21
C ARG A 31 25.64 -21.51 2.43
N GLY A 32 25.22 -21.10 3.62
CA GLY A 32 25.75 -21.70 4.84
C GLY A 32 25.85 -20.81 6.08
N VAL A 33 25.37 -19.56 6.06
CA VAL A 33 24.84 -19.04 7.33
C VAL A 33 23.58 -19.86 7.56
N ALA A 34 23.70 -20.98 8.27
CA ALA A 34 22.55 -21.65 8.82
C ALA A 34 21.77 -20.52 9.52
N PRO A 35 20.52 -20.22 9.10
CA PRO A 35 19.73 -19.26 9.85
C PRO A 35 19.79 -19.78 11.27
N VAL A 36 20.26 -18.94 12.22
CA VAL A 36 20.13 -19.24 13.64
C VAL A 36 18.71 -19.74 13.78
N ALA A 37 18.58 -21.02 14.13
CA ALA A 37 17.31 -21.73 14.17
C ALA A 37 16.52 -21.20 15.37
N THR A 38 16.13 -19.93 15.33
CA THR A 38 14.84 -19.53 15.82
C THR A 38 13.87 -20.24 14.89
N ALA A 39 13.56 -21.49 15.23
CA ALA A 39 12.58 -22.31 14.57
C ALA A 39 11.22 -21.62 14.76
N ARG A 40 10.98 -20.56 14.00
CA ARG A 40 9.61 -20.21 13.65
C ARG A 40 9.17 -21.37 12.76
N PRO A 41 8.18 -22.17 13.18
CA PRO A 41 7.71 -23.26 12.37
C PRO A 41 7.37 -22.69 10.99
N ARG A 42 8.01 -23.24 9.96
CA ARG A 42 7.69 -22.89 8.57
C ARG A 42 6.18 -23.11 8.45
N PRO A 43 5.38 -22.10 8.10
CA PRO A 43 3.94 -22.26 8.05
C PRO A 43 3.67 -23.46 7.13
N PRO A 44 2.85 -24.44 7.57
CA PRO A 44 2.59 -25.63 6.78
C PRO A 44 2.10 -25.19 5.40
N GLN A 45 2.65 -25.80 4.34
CA GLN A 45 2.19 -25.50 2.99
C GLN A 45 0.67 -25.73 2.93
N PRO A 46 -0.10 -24.77 2.40
CA PRO A 46 -1.54 -24.88 2.40
C PRO A 46 -1.95 -26.06 1.52
N THR A 47 -2.70 -27.01 2.08
CA THR A 47 -3.30 -28.09 1.32
C THR A 47 -4.36 -27.55 0.34
N ALA A 48 -4.67 -28.28 -0.73
CA ALA A 48 -5.74 -27.89 -1.65
C ALA A 48 -7.08 -27.70 -0.93
N ALA A 49 -7.39 -28.53 0.06
CA ALA A 49 -8.57 -28.39 0.92
C ALA A 49 -8.55 -27.06 1.71
N ARG A 50 -7.39 -26.67 2.27
CA ARG A 50 -7.23 -25.40 2.98
C ARG A 50 -7.42 -24.21 2.05
N LEU A 51 -6.86 -24.25 0.83
CA LEU A 51 -7.04 -23.18 -0.16
C LEU A 51 -8.51 -23.04 -0.57
N ARG A 52 -9.21 -24.16 -0.79
CA ARG A 52 -10.66 -24.17 -1.07
C ARG A 52 -11.47 -23.59 0.09
N ALA A 53 -11.18 -23.99 1.32
CA ALA A 53 -11.86 -23.46 2.50
C ALA A 53 -11.60 -21.94 2.68
N GLN A 54 -10.38 -21.48 2.41
CA GLN A 54 -10.04 -20.06 2.41
C GLN A 54 -10.80 -19.28 1.33
N ALA A 55 -10.90 -19.82 0.11
CA ALA A 55 -11.66 -19.21 -0.97
C ALA A 55 -13.16 -19.12 -0.64
N LEU A 56 -13.75 -20.17 -0.08
CA LEU A 56 -15.14 -20.16 0.38
C LEU A 56 -15.36 -19.14 1.51
N ALA A 57 -14.43 -19.04 2.45
CA ALA A 57 -14.48 -18.05 3.52
C ALA A 57 -14.30 -16.61 3.01
N GLU A 58 -13.55 -16.40 1.93
CA GLU A 58 -13.47 -15.11 1.22
C GLU A 58 -14.81 -14.79 0.56
N ALA A 59 -15.35 -15.70 -0.26
CA ALA A 59 -16.63 -15.51 -0.94
C ALA A 59 -17.80 -15.24 0.03
N TRP A 60 -17.85 -15.95 1.16
CA TRP A 60 -18.86 -15.71 2.19
C TRP A 60 -18.74 -14.31 2.79
N ARG A 61 -17.53 -13.86 3.11
CA ARG A 61 -17.29 -12.51 3.68
C ARG A 61 -17.68 -11.42 2.69
N ASP A 62 -17.37 -11.62 1.41
CA ASP A 62 -17.72 -10.68 0.34
C ASP A 62 -19.24 -10.59 0.17
N ALA A 63 -19.94 -11.73 0.17
CA ALA A 63 -21.40 -11.78 0.08
C ALA A 63 -22.10 -11.15 1.29
N ASP A 64 -21.63 -11.45 2.51
CA ASP A 64 -22.16 -10.85 3.75
C ASP A 64 -21.93 -9.34 3.80
N LEU A 65 -20.76 -8.86 3.36
CA LEU A 65 -20.47 -7.44 3.26
C LEU A 65 -21.38 -6.74 2.23
N ALA A 66 -21.53 -7.32 1.03
CA ALA A 66 -22.39 -6.77 -0.01
C ALA A 66 -23.86 -6.67 0.45
N LEU A 67 -24.37 -7.71 1.12
CA LEU A 67 -25.71 -7.72 1.69
C LEU A 67 -25.90 -6.64 2.75
N ARG A 68 -24.92 -6.48 3.66
CA ARG A 68 -24.97 -5.46 4.71
C ARG A 68 -24.97 -4.05 4.13
N LEU A 69 -24.06 -3.76 3.20
CA LEU A 69 -24.01 -2.48 2.52
C LEU A 69 -25.33 -2.16 1.78
N ALA A 70 -25.93 -3.15 1.11
CA ALA A 70 -27.22 -2.96 0.44
C ALA A 70 -28.37 -2.67 1.43
N ARG A 71 -28.37 -3.31 2.61
CA ARG A 71 -29.35 -3.01 3.68
C ARG A 71 -29.15 -1.60 4.23
N TYR A 72 -27.92 -1.21 4.51
CA TYR A 72 -27.62 0.13 5.01
C TYR A 72 -27.97 1.23 4.01
N ARG A 73 -27.73 1.01 2.70
CA ARG A 73 -28.21 1.94 1.66
C ARG A 73 -29.72 2.15 1.78
N ARG A 74 -30.50 1.07 1.88
CA ARG A 74 -31.96 1.15 2.03
C ARG A 74 -32.37 1.88 3.32
N GLN A 75 -31.66 1.67 4.42
CA GLN A 75 -31.93 2.33 5.70
C GLN A 75 -31.58 3.82 5.68
N LEU A 76 -30.52 4.20 4.97
CA LEU A 76 -30.06 5.59 4.85
C LEU A 76 -30.88 6.41 3.84
N GLU A 77 -31.55 5.75 2.88
CA GLU A 77 -32.26 6.42 1.78
C GLU A 77 -33.26 7.51 2.23
N PRO A 78 -34.12 7.31 3.25
CA PRO A 78 -35.04 8.36 3.66
C PRO A 78 -34.34 9.64 4.14
N GLU A 79 -33.24 9.49 4.89
CA GLU A 79 -32.46 10.63 5.39
C GLU A 79 -31.65 11.29 4.27
N LEU A 80 -31.10 10.49 3.35
CA LEU A 80 -30.42 11.01 2.16
C LEU A 80 -31.39 11.79 1.26
N ALA A 81 -32.59 11.28 1.03
CA ALA A 81 -33.63 11.95 0.26
C ALA A 81 -34.04 13.28 0.91
N ARG A 82 -34.33 13.26 2.22
CA ARG A 82 -34.66 14.47 3.00
C ARG A 82 -33.57 15.55 2.88
N ARG A 83 -32.30 15.15 2.98
CA ARG A 83 -31.16 16.07 2.84
C ARG A 83 -31.01 16.63 1.44
N ARG A 84 -31.22 15.79 0.40
CA ARG A 84 -31.22 16.24 -1.00
C ARG A 84 -32.32 17.27 -1.26
N GLU A 85 -33.53 17.02 -0.77
CA GLU A 85 -34.67 17.94 -0.93
C GLU A 85 -34.46 19.27 -0.20
N ALA A 86 -33.76 19.25 0.93
CA ALA A 86 -33.46 20.44 1.73
C ALA A 86 -32.14 21.14 1.36
N ASP A 87 -31.43 20.70 0.31
CA ASP A 87 -30.07 21.13 -0.04
C ASP A 87 -29.12 21.15 1.17
N GLN A 88 -29.26 20.15 2.05
CA GLN A 88 -28.50 20.05 3.28
C GLN A 88 -27.16 19.36 3.04
N ALA A 89 -26.06 20.05 3.34
CA ALA A 89 -24.71 19.48 3.29
C ALA A 89 -24.48 18.42 4.39
N GLY A 90 -23.46 17.57 4.17
CA GLY A 90 -23.02 16.55 5.12
C GLY A 90 -23.64 15.17 4.91
N PRO A 91 -23.03 14.13 5.49
CA PRO A 91 -23.46 12.76 5.29
C PRO A 91 -24.69 12.38 6.13
N ALA A 92 -25.47 11.42 5.64
CA ALA A 92 -26.45 10.71 6.47
C ALA A 92 -25.72 9.67 7.33
N VAL A 93 -26.04 9.57 8.63
CA VAL A 93 -25.26 8.76 9.58
C VAL A 93 -26.12 7.73 10.30
N VAL A 94 -25.69 6.47 10.28
CA VAL A 94 -26.19 5.38 11.12
C VAL A 94 -25.07 4.89 12.01
N VAL A 95 -25.34 4.76 13.31
CA VAL A 95 -24.39 4.23 14.29
C VAL A 95 -24.96 2.94 14.85
N GLU A 96 -24.30 1.84 14.54
CA GLU A 96 -24.65 0.50 14.98
C GLU A 96 -23.90 0.21 16.27
N ALA A 97 -24.57 0.42 17.41
CA ALA A 97 -23.97 0.26 18.74
C ALA A 97 -24.96 -0.40 19.72
N PRO A 98 -24.47 -0.96 20.84
CA PRO A 98 -25.33 -1.25 21.99
C PRO A 98 -26.12 0.00 22.41
N ASP A 99 -27.37 -0.17 22.84
CA ASP A 99 -28.29 0.93 23.19
C ASP A 99 -27.68 1.92 24.19
N SER A 100 -26.88 1.41 25.14
CA SER A 100 -26.18 2.22 26.14
C SER A 100 -25.13 3.18 25.58
N LEU A 101 -24.70 3.00 24.33
CA LEU A 101 -23.69 3.82 23.65
C LEU A 101 -24.23 4.55 22.41
N ALA A 102 -25.37 4.12 21.87
CA ALA A 102 -25.87 4.58 20.58
C ALA A 102 -26.09 6.10 20.53
N ALA A 103 -26.72 6.68 21.55
CA ALA A 103 -26.98 8.12 21.60
C ALA A 103 -25.69 8.95 21.65
N TYR A 104 -24.81 8.67 22.61
CA TYR A 104 -23.55 9.39 22.78
C TYR A 104 -22.61 9.21 21.59
N ALA A 105 -22.42 7.97 21.11
CA ALA A 105 -21.59 7.72 19.94
C ALA A 105 -22.18 8.38 18.69
N GLY A 106 -23.50 8.42 18.57
CA GLY A 106 -24.20 9.13 17.50
C GLY A 106 -23.88 10.62 17.46
N GLU A 107 -23.90 11.30 18.61
CA GLU A 107 -23.58 12.73 18.70
C GLU A 107 -22.10 13.00 18.36
N VAL A 108 -21.18 12.23 18.96
CA VAL A 108 -19.74 12.38 18.72
C VAL A 108 -19.39 12.13 17.25
N VAL A 109 -19.93 11.06 16.65
CA VAL A 109 -19.68 10.72 15.24
C VAL A 109 -20.22 11.80 14.32
N ARG A 110 -21.44 12.30 14.53
CA ARG A 110 -22.02 13.37 13.70
C ARG A 110 -21.19 14.65 13.80
N SER A 111 -20.87 15.08 15.03
CA SER A 111 -20.07 16.30 15.24
C SER A 111 -18.69 16.20 14.59
N ALA A 112 -18.02 15.05 14.71
CA ALA A 112 -16.72 14.84 14.09
C ALA A 112 -16.82 14.76 12.55
N LEU A 113 -17.85 14.10 12.00
CA LEU A 113 -18.10 14.09 10.56
C LEU A 113 -18.40 15.48 10.01
N ASP A 114 -19.14 16.32 10.73
CA ASP A 114 -19.41 17.70 10.31
C ASP A 114 -18.12 18.53 10.27
N THR A 115 -17.19 18.32 11.21
CA THR A 115 -15.85 18.92 11.16
C THR A 115 -15.09 18.42 9.93
N VAL A 116 -14.98 17.09 9.76
CA VAL A 116 -14.26 16.49 8.62
C VAL A 116 -14.83 16.94 7.28
N TRP A 117 -16.16 17.00 7.17
CA TRP A 117 -16.84 17.43 5.94
C TRP A 117 -16.46 18.88 5.59
N ARG A 118 -16.42 19.76 6.60
CA ARG A 118 -16.01 21.16 6.44
C ARG A 118 -14.53 21.30 6.11
N GLU A 119 -13.66 20.57 6.79
CA GLU A 119 -12.20 20.58 6.54
C GLU A 119 -11.86 20.11 5.13
N LEU A 120 -12.56 19.09 4.64
CA LEU A 120 -12.45 18.61 3.26
C LEU A 120 -13.06 19.57 2.23
N GLY A 121 -13.70 20.66 2.67
CA GLY A 121 -14.39 21.62 1.79
C GLY A 121 -15.60 21.03 1.08
N LEU A 122 -16.24 20.00 1.67
CA LEU A 122 -17.38 19.33 1.08
C LEU A 122 -18.66 20.13 1.37
N GLY A 123 -19.36 20.54 0.32
CA GLY A 123 -20.65 21.23 0.41
C GLY A 123 -21.83 20.29 0.18
N VAL A 124 -22.89 20.84 -0.43
CA VAL A 124 -23.94 20.04 -1.07
C VAL A 124 -23.30 19.31 -2.26
N SER A 125 -23.50 18.00 -2.33
CA SER A 125 -22.81 17.13 -3.28
C SER A 125 -23.80 16.43 -4.20
N LYS A 126 -23.38 16.17 -5.45
CA LYS A 126 -24.18 15.40 -6.42
C LYS A 126 -24.34 13.93 -6.02
N VAL A 127 -23.40 13.42 -5.22
CA VAL A 127 -23.43 12.06 -4.68
C VAL A 127 -23.61 12.15 -3.18
N GLY A 128 -24.81 11.82 -2.69
CA GLY A 128 -25.11 11.73 -1.27
C GLY A 128 -24.27 10.63 -0.61
N VAL A 129 -23.70 10.95 0.55
CA VAL A 129 -22.86 10.02 1.30
C VAL A 129 -23.60 9.52 2.54
N GLY A 130 -23.78 8.21 2.62
CA GLY A 130 -24.18 7.52 3.83
C GLY A 130 -22.95 7.02 4.59
N VAL A 131 -22.90 7.23 5.90
CA VAL A 131 -21.85 6.71 6.78
C VAL A 131 -22.47 5.79 7.81
N VAL A 132 -21.93 4.60 7.92
CA VAL A 132 -22.30 3.61 8.93
C VAL A 132 -21.11 3.34 9.83
N VAL A 133 -21.27 3.55 11.13
CA VAL A 133 -20.25 3.22 12.11
C VAL A 133 -20.65 1.97 12.87
N ASP A 134 -19.92 0.87 12.69
CA ASP A 134 -20.18 -0.42 13.35
C ASP A 134 -19.33 -0.59 14.61
N LEU A 135 -19.98 -0.45 15.77
CA LEU A 135 -19.41 -0.60 17.11
C LEU A 135 -19.66 -2.00 17.72
N TRP A 136 -20.47 -2.85 17.08
CA TRP A 136 -20.76 -4.20 17.57
C TRP A 136 -19.58 -5.14 17.38
N ARG A 137 -18.90 -5.08 16.23
CA ARG A 137 -17.87 -6.06 15.86
C ARG A 137 -16.46 -5.72 16.39
N THR A 138 -16.35 -5.46 17.69
CA THR A 138 -15.07 -5.21 18.40
C THR A 138 -14.13 -6.41 18.48
N ARG A 139 -14.62 -7.62 18.20
CA ARG A 139 -13.80 -8.84 18.19
C ARG A 139 -14.05 -9.63 16.90
N PRO A 140 -12.98 -10.18 16.26
CA PRO A 140 -13.13 -11.17 15.20
C PRO A 140 -13.71 -12.47 15.80
N ALA A 141 -15.03 -12.48 16.01
CA ALA A 141 -15.77 -13.66 16.42
C ALA A 141 -16.21 -14.38 15.13
N GLY A 142 -15.57 -15.51 14.85
CA GLY A 142 -16.16 -16.53 13.99
C GLY A 142 -16.94 -17.48 14.88
N THR A 143 -18.16 -17.81 14.53
CA THR A 143 -18.86 -18.94 15.15
C THR A 143 -18.41 -20.22 14.44
N GLY A 144 -18.72 -21.41 14.99
CA GLY A 144 -18.52 -22.67 14.25
C GLY A 144 -19.23 -22.71 12.88
N GLN A 145 -20.15 -21.78 12.64
CA GLN A 145 -20.96 -21.65 11.42
C GLN A 145 -20.55 -20.47 10.52
N THR A 146 -19.72 -19.53 10.99
CA THR A 146 -19.35 -18.32 10.22
C THR A 146 -17.85 -18.04 10.25
N PRO A 147 -17.21 -17.74 9.10
CA PRO A 147 -15.82 -17.32 9.08
C PRO A 147 -15.57 -16.12 9.98
N LYS A 148 -14.38 -16.07 10.58
CA LYS A 148 -13.93 -14.86 11.30
C LYS A 148 -13.98 -13.66 10.35
N VAL A 149 -14.73 -12.64 10.74
CA VAL A 149 -14.74 -11.37 10.04
C VAL A 149 -13.37 -10.73 10.25
N VAL A 150 -12.70 -10.37 9.16
CA VAL A 150 -11.42 -9.66 9.25
C VAL A 150 -11.72 -8.27 9.79
N ALA A 151 -11.23 -8.00 11.00
CA ALA A 151 -11.25 -6.65 11.55
C ALA A 151 -10.27 -5.81 10.73
N GLY A 152 -10.75 -4.75 10.07
CA GLY A 152 -9.98 -4.07 9.02
C GLY A 152 -10.56 -2.73 8.61
N SER A 153 -10.02 -2.14 7.54
CA SER A 153 -10.38 -0.83 6.99
C SER A 153 -11.87 -0.69 6.64
N ALA A 154 -12.31 0.55 6.42
CA ALA A 154 -13.67 0.83 5.96
C ALA A 154 -13.98 0.12 4.63
N SER A 155 -15.26 -0.21 4.43
CA SER A 155 -15.79 -0.83 3.22
C SER A 155 -16.78 0.11 2.56
N HIS A 156 -16.88 0.07 1.23
CA HIS A 156 -17.65 1.06 0.48
C HIS A 156 -18.62 0.41 -0.50
N LEU A 157 -19.82 0.97 -0.57
CA LEU A 157 -20.77 0.75 -1.66
C LEU A 157 -20.73 1.99 -2.54
N LEU A 158 -20.24 1.83 -3.77
CA LEU A 158 -20.10 2.92 -4.72
C LEU A 158 -21.36 3.05 -5.57
N PRO A 159 -21.62 4.24 -6.15
CA PRO A 159 -22.67 4.42 -7.12
C PRO A 159 -22.56 3.42 -8.27
N ASP A 160 -23.68 2.81 -8.65
CA ASP A 160 -23.79 1.80 -9.69
C ASP A 160 -24.87 2.16 -10.73
N SER A 161 -25.26 1.23 -11.59
CA SER A 161 -26.30 1.47 -12.59
C SER A 161 -27.69 1.64 -12.00
N THR A 162 -27.94 1.13 -10.79
CA THR A 162 -29.23 1.17 -10.10
C THR A 162 -29.39 2.39 -9.21
N ASP A 163 -28.28 2.90 -8.67
CA ASP A 163 -28.23 4.14 -7.89
C ASP A 163 -26.92 4.86 -8.19
N ARG A 164 -27.02 5.95 -8.97
CA ARG A 164 -25.87 6.76 -9.40
C ARG A 164 -25.54 7.90 -8.43
N THR A 165 -26.34 8.07 -7.38
CA THR A 165 -26.35 9.25 -6.52
C THR A 165 -25.99 8.96 -5.09
N THR A 166 -25.74 7.71 -4.72
CA THR A 166 -25.42 7.34 -3.33
C THR A 166 -24.10 6.59 -3.23
N CYS A 167 -23.28 6.99 -2.26
CA CYS A 167 -22.13 6.23 -1.79
C CYS A 167 -22.30 5.91 -0.32
N VAL A 168 -22.04 4.66 0.10
CA VAL A 168 -22.11 4.27 1.51
C VAL A 168 -20.75 3.83 2.01
N ALA A 169 -20.28 4.40 3.11
CA ALA A 169 -19.06 4.01 3.82
C ALA A 169 -19.42 3.27 5.13
N LEU A 170 -19.01 2.01 5.25
CA LEU A 170 -19.11 1.22 6.47
C LEU A 170 -17.76 1.24 7.19
N ILE A 171 -17.71 1.93 8.33
CA ILE A 171 -16.49 2.17 9.12
C ILE A 171 -16.56 1.32 10.40
N PRO A 172 -15.75 0.25 10.50
CA PRO A 172 -15.70 -0.56 11.71
C PRO A 172 -14.91 0.16 12.82
N ALA A 173 -15.42 0.11 14.05
CA ALA A 173 -14.86 0.84 15.20
C ALA A 173 -14.12 -0.07 16.19
N TRP A 174 -13.64 -1.24 15.75
CA TRP A 174 -13.30 -2.36 16.62
C TRP A 174 -12.19 -2.10 17.67
N TYR A 175 -11.23 -1.21 17.36
CA TYR A 175 -10.15 -0.78 18.28
C TYR A 175 -10.33 0.67 18.77
N ARG A 176 -11.35 1.37 18.28
CA ARG A 176 -11.61 2.80 18.54
C ARG A 176 -12.78 3.02 19.51
N THR A 177 -13.51 1.98 19.92
CA THR A 177 -14.57 2.06 20.94
C THR A 177 -14.09 2.72 22.23
N ALA A 178 -12.88 2.41 22.70
CA ALA A 178 -12.29 3.05 23.87
C ALA A 178 -11.95 4.53 23.63
N THR A 179 -11.47 4.87 22.43
CA THR A 179 -11.21 6.26 22.01
C THR A 179 -12.49 7.07 21.95
N LEU A 180 -13.57 6.50 21.40
CA LEU A 180 -14.90 7.11 21.35
C LEU A 180 -15.49 7.32 22.75
N ARG A 181 -15.31 6.39 23.68
CA ARG A 181 -15.80 6.53 25.07
C ARG A 181 -15.09 7.61 25.88
N THR A 182 -13.93 8.09 25.43
CA THR A 182 -13.07 8.98 26.22
C THR A 182 -12.70 10.25 25.45
N SER A 183 -13.48 10.59 24.42
CA SER A 183 -13.19 11.64 23.43
C SER A 183 -13.44 13.09 23.91
N SER A 184 -13.60 13.32 25.21
CA SER A 184 -13.88 14.65 25.78
C SER A 184 -12.70 15.64 25.72
N GLY A 185 -11.49 15.20 25.38
CA GLY A 185 -10.29 16.06 25.23
C GLY A 185 -9.90 16.34 23.76
N PRO A 186 -9.32 17.52 23.44
CA PRO A 186 -9.05 17.96 22.07
C PRO A 186 -8.18 17.00 21.26
N GLY A 187 -7.10 16.44 21.83
CA GLY A 187 -6.24 15.48 21.13
C GLY A 187 -6.88 14.11 20.86
N ARG A 188 -7.96 13.75 21.57
CA ARG A 188 -8.73 12.52 21.30
C ARG A 188 -9.84 12.75 20.28
N ARG A 189 -10.40 13.96 20.23
CA ARG A 189 -11.35 14.39 19.19
C ARG A 189 -10.71 14.32 17.80
N GLN A 190 -9.49 14.85 17.65
CA GLN A 190 -8.75 14.78 16.39
C GLN A 190 -8.50 13.33 15.91
N GLN A 191 -8.24 12.39 16.82
CA GLN A 191 -8.09 10.98 16.46
C GLN A 191 -9.37 10.34 15.91
N VAL A 192 -10.54 10.80 16.38
CA VAL A 192 -11.84 10.35 15.87
C VAL A 192 -12.08 10.96 14.49
N GLU A 193 -11.78 12.24 14.31
CA GLU A 193 -11.87 12.94 13.02
C GLU A 193 -10.96 12.29 11.97
N ASP A 194 -9.67 12.06 12.28
CA ASP A 194 -8.72 11.37 11.38
C ASP A 194 -9.20 9.96 11.00
N TRP A 195 -9.77 9.23 11.95
CA TRP A 195 -10.30 7.88 11.71
C TRP A 195 -11.53 7.90 10.82
N LEU A 196 -12.45 8.84 11.03
CA LEU A 196 -13.65 9.00 10.21
C LEU A 196 -13.27 9.48 8.80
N GLN A 197 -12.35 10.44 8.67
CA GLN A 197 -11.80 10.88 7.39
C GLN A 197 -11.18 9.73 6.61
N ALA A 198 -10.35 8.90 7.25
CA ALA A 198 -9.80 7.68 6.66
C ALA A 198 -10.91 6.70 6.23
N GLY A 199 -12.00 6.63 6.99
CA GLY A 199 -13.14 5.75 6.71
C GLY A 199 -14.01 6.20 5.53
N LEU A 200 -14.10 7.51 5.24
CA LEU A 200 -14.85 8.02 4.10
C LEU A 200 -14.31 7.51 2.76
N GLY A 201 -12.98 7.41 2.64
CA GLY A 201 -12.30 6.84 1.47
C GLY A 201 -12.86 7.35 0.14
N PRO A 202 -13.23 6.46 -0.81
CA PRO A 202 -13.75 6.86 -2.12
C PRO A 202 -15.03 7.70 -2.07
N CYS A 203 -15.86 7.58 -1.02
CA CYS A 203 -17.09 8.37 -0.93
C CYS A 203 -16.81 9.88 -0.79
N ALA A 204 -15.70 10.26 -0.13
CA ALA A 204 -15.31 11.67 -0.08
C ALA A 204 -14.92 12.21 -1.46
N PHE A 205 -14.21 11.43 -2.27
CA PHE A 205 -13.85 11.83 -3.64
C PHE A 205 -15.10 11.98 -4.52
N LEU A 206 -16.05 11.05 -4.40
CA LEU A 206 -17.32 11.10 -5.12
C LEU A 206 -18.19 12.29 -4.67
N ALA A 207 -18.16 12.65 -3.39
CA ALA A 207 -18.85 13.84 -2.90
C ALA A 207 -18.22 15.13 -3.45
N ALA A 208 -16.89 15.22 -3.51
CA ALA A 208 -16.16 16.39 -3.98
C ALA A 208 -16.25 16.60 -5.50
N TRP A 209 -16.15 15.53 -6.30
CA TRP A 209 -15.99 15.62 -7.75
C TRP A 209 -17.04 14.87 -8.57
N GLY A 210 -18.02 14.22 -7.92
CA GLY A 210 -19.04 13.41 -8.58
C GLY A 210 -18.52 12.05 -9.05
N VAL A 211 -19.30 11.36 -9.88
CA VAL A 211 -18.92 10.07 -10.47
C VAL A 211 -17.82 10.27 -11.52
N PRO A 212 -16.68 9.55 -11.45
CA PRO A 212 -15.59 9.71 -12.40
C PRO A 212 -15.98 9.31 -13.83
N GLY A 213 -15.24 9.87 -14.80
CA GLY A 213 -15.30 9.48 -16.20
C GLY A 213 -15.03 7.99 -16.40
N SER A 214 -15.47 7.42 -17.53
CA SER A 214 -15.48 5.96 -17.73
C SER A 214 -14.11 5.29 -17.55
N ASP A 215 -13.04 5.92 -18.02
CA ASP A 215 -11.71 5.36 -17.98
C ASP A 215 -11.08 5.45 -16.59
N VAL A 216 -11.20 6.61 -15.92
CA VAL A 216 -10.80 6.77 -14.52
C VAL A 216 -11.58 5.82 -13.62
N ARG A 217 -12.90 5.71 -13.81
CA ARG A 217 -13.75 4.77 -13.07
C ARG A 217 -13.32 3.32 -13.26
N ARG A 218 -13.05 2.91 -14.50
CA ARG A 218 -12.61 1.54 -14.81
C ARG A 218 -11.26 1.24 -14.18
N TRP A 219 -10.32 2.19 -14.25
CA TRP A 219 -9.02 2.08 -13.60
C TRP A 219 -9.15 1.97 -12.08
N LEU A 220 -9.89 2.87 -11.43
CA LEU A 220 -10.13 2.82 -9.98
C LEU A 220 -10.80 1.51 -9.56
N ALA A 221 -11.80 1.03 -10.32
CA ALA A 221 -12.44 -0.25 -10.05
C ALA A 221 -11.46 -1.42 -10.16
N ARG A 222 -10.62 -1.47 -11.20
CA ARG A 222 -9.55 -2.47 -11.34
C ARG A 222 -8.50 -2.35 -10.25
N ARG A 223 -8.35 -1.18 -9.64
CA ARG A 223 -7.43 -0.94 -8.54
C ARG A 223 -8.07 -1.11 -7.17
N SER A 224 -9.34 -1.52 -7.11
CA SER A 224 -10.06 -1.60 -5.83
C SER A 224 -10.00 -0.27 -5.07
N TYR A 225 -10.00 0.85 -5.80
CA TYR A 225 -9.90 2.21 -5.26
C TYR A 225 -8.73 2.41 -4.27
N ASP A 226 -7.68 1.59 -4.37
CA ASP A 226 -6.55 1.62 -3.45
C ASP A 226 -5.82 2.96 -3.44
N LEU A 227 -5.91 3.75 -4.52
CA LEU A 227 -5.31 5.09 -4.60
C LEU A 227 -6.21 6.23 -4.10
N ALA A 228 -7.49 5.95 -3.85
CA ALA A 228 -8.51 6.89 -3.37
C ALA A 228 -9.04 6.49 -1.99
N ALA A 229 -8.26 5.75 -1.21
CA ALA A 229 -8.69 5.20 0.07
C ALA A 229 -8.57 6.20 1.24
N PHE A 230 -7.80 7.28 1.08
CA PHE A 230 -7.65 8.31 2.10
C PHE A 230 -7.81 9.71 1.47
N PRO A 231 -8.85 10.48 1.85
CA PRO A 231 -9.05 11.83 1.33
C PRO A 231 -8.15 12.83 2.09
N SER A 232 -6.95 13.12 1.58
CA SER A 232 -5.94 14.01 2.23
C SER A 232 -5.75 15.38 1.56
N TRP A 233 -6.70 15.86 0.75
CA TRP A 233 -6.48 17.11 0.01
C TRP A 233 -6.60 18.39 0.84
N ASP A 234 -7.13 18.28 2.05
CA ASP A 234 -7.36 19.37 3.00
C ASP A 234 -6.09 19.85 3.72
N ARG A 235 -5.10 18.97 3.90
CA ARG A 235 -3.92 19.28 4.71
C ARG A 235 -2.68 18.59 4.21
N ASP A 236 -1.52 19.23 4.38
CA ASP A 236 -0.25 18.58 4.08
C ASP A 236 0.13 17.63 5.22
N TRP A 237 0.13 16.34 4.94
CA TRP A 237 0.59 15.34 5.90
C TRP A 237 2.08 15.12 5.74
N SER A 238 2.89 16.05 6.26
CA SER A 238 4.32 15.83 6.38
C SER A 238 4.60 14.89 7.57
N MET A 239 4.57 13.57 7.34
CA MET A 239 5.00 12.60 8.35
C MET A 239 6.00 11.62 7.76
N GLN A 240 7.28 11.95 7.91
CA GLN A 240 8.39 10.98 7.86
C GLN A 240 8.18 9.80 8.84
N SER A 241 7.20 9.86 9.75
CA SER A 241 6.85 8.78 10.67
C SER A 241 5.96 7.69 10.08
N GLN A 242 5.22 7.92 8.99
CA GLN A 242 4.27 6.92 8.46
C GLN A 242 4.92 5.81 7.62
N SER A 243 6.17 6.01 7.18
CA SER A 243 7.00 4.98 6.53
C SER A 243 7.97 4.31 7.52
N GLN A 244 7.95 4.70 8.81
CA GLN A 244 8.85 4.13 9.81
C GLN A 244 8.71 2.63 9.94
N TRP A 245 7.55 2.05 9.62
CA TRP A 245 7.40 0.59 9.61
C TRP A 245 8.32 -0.10 8.58
N MET A 246 8.74 0.57 7.50
CA MET A 246 9.71 0.03 6.54
C MET A 246 11.16 0.22 6.97
N SER A 247 11.41 0.97 8.05
CA SER A 247 12.75 1.28 8.54
C SER A 247 12.89 0.85 10.01
N VAL A 248 13.98 0.16 10.33
CA VAL A 248 14.30 -0.18 11.72
C VAL A 248 14.89 1.06 12.39
N ARG A 249 14.09 2.09 12.68
CA ARG A 249 14.45 3.13 13.64
C ARG A 249 14.01 2.69 15.03
N PHE A 250 14.85 1.92 15.71
CA PHE A 250 14.86 2.00 17.18
C PHE A 250 15.56 3.32 17.53
N ALA A 251 14.90 4.13 18.35
CA ALA A 251 15.04 5.59 18.44
C ALA A 251 16.36 6.15 19.01
N THR A 252 17.52 5.50 18.84
CA THR A 252 18.74 5.89 19.55
C THR A 252 19.71 6.81 18.81
N ASP A 253 19.60 6.97 17.48
CA ASP A 253 20.50 7.87 16.75
C ASP A 253 19.85 8.51 15.51
N ALA A 254 19.70 9.84 15.54
CA ALA A 254 19.17 10.63 14.42
C ALA A 254 20.12 10.70 13.22
N LYS A 255 21.39 10.30 13.39
CA LYS A 255 22.43 10.35 12.34
C LYS A 255 22.69 9.00 11.66
N ALA A 256 22.11 7.90 12.15
CA ALA A 256 22.27 6.59 11.53
C ALA A 256 21.55 6.52 10.17
N ALA A 257 22.23 5.97 9.16
CA ALA A 257 21.60 5.66 7.88
C ALA A 257 20.38 4.74 8.11
N PRO A 258 19.24 4.98 7.43
CA PRO A 258 18.03 4.21 7.64
C PRO A 258 18.27 2.74 7.29
N THR A 259 18.24 1.88 8.30
CA THR A 259 18.30 0.42 8.12
C THR A 259 16.94 -0.06 7.63
N TRP A 260 16.87 -0.57 6.41
CA TRP A 260 15.65 -1.08 5.82
C TRP A 260 15.19 -2.37 6.50
N TRP A 261 13.90 -2.44 6.84
CA TRP A 261 13.26 -3.69 7.24
C TRP A 261 12.86 -4.47 5.98
N TRP A 262 13.80 -5.26 5.46
CA TRP A 262 13.63 -5.99 4.20
C TRP A 262 12.35 -6.84 4.09
N PRO A 263 11.84 -7.50 5.15
CA PRO A 263 10.55 -8.19 5.09
C PRO A 263 9.36 -7.28 4.71
N ALA A 264 9.34 -6.02 5.14
CA ALA A 264 8.33 -5.05 4.69
C ALA A 264 8.53 -4.70 3.22
N VAL A 265 9.77 -4.43 2.81
CA VAL A 265 10.09 -4.07 1.42
C VAL A 265 9.70 -5.21 0.46
N TYR A 266 10.04 -6.45 0.80
CA TYR A 266 9.71 -7.63 0.00
C TYR A 266 8.23 -8.04 0.08
N GLY A 267 7.44 -7.41 0.96
CA GLY A 267 5.99 -7.56 0.95
C GLY A 267 5.31 -6.86 -0.23
N HIS A 268 6.00 -5.94 -0.90
CA HIS A 268 5.46 -5.18 -2.01
C HIS A 268 5.69 -5.83 -3.38
N PRO A 269 4.83 -5.53 -4.39
CA PRO A 269 5.08 -5.89 -5.78
C PRO A 269 6.38 -5.30 -6.33
N ILE A 270 6.99 -5.96 -7.32
CA ILE A 270 8.26 -5.53 -7.94
C ILE A 270 8.19 -4.09 -8.47
N ALA A 271 7.05 -3.65 -9.03
CA ALA A 271 6.87 -2.29 -9.50
C ALA A 271 6.98 -1.24 -8.38
N ALA A 272 6.42 -1.54 -7.20
CA ALA A 272 6.53 -0.68 -6.03
C ALA A 272 7.97 -0.60 -5.53
N ILE A 273 8.67 -1.75 -5.47
CA ILE A 273 10.08 -1.82 -5.09
C ILE A 273 10.96 -1.03 -6.06
N GLY A 274 10.69 -1.14 -7.36
CA GLY A 274 11.37 -0.35 -8.39
C GLY A 274 11.09 1.15 -8.26
N CYS A 275 9.88 1.55 -7.88
CA CYS A 275 9.55 2.94 -7.60
C CYS A 275 10.30 3.47 -6.37
N LEU A 276 10.35 2.66 -5.29
CA LEU A 276 11.13 2.95 -4.09
C LEU A 276 12.63 3.13 -4.39
N ALA A 277 13.14 2.43 -5.40
CA ALA A 277 14.51 2.56 -5.90
C ALA A 277 14.72 3.78 -6.82
N GLY A 278 13.71 4.63 -7.02
CA GLY A 278 13.80 5.84 -7.84
C GLY A 278 13.59 5.62 -9.34
N ARG A 279 13.00 4.49 -9.77
CA ARG A 279 12.78 4.22 -11.20
C ARG A 279 11.41 4.73 -11.63
N ALA A 280 11.38 5.85 -12.35
CA ALA A 280 10.14 6.49 -12.82
C ALA A 280 9.22 5.54 -13.62
N ALA A 281 9.78 4.66 -14.46
CA ALA A 281 9.00 3.65 -15.20
C ALA A 281 8.27 2.68 -14.25
N SER A 282 8.94 2.23 -13.18
CA SER A 282 8.34 1.37 -12.17
C SER A 282 7.28 2.10 -11.35
N CYS A 283 7.47 3.39 -11.05
CA CYS A 283 6.45 4.23 -10.43
C CYS A 283 5.19 4.37 -11.29
N ARG A 284 5.36 4.61 -12.59
CA ARG A 284 4.26 4.64 -13.54
C ARG A 284 3.49 3.31 -13.54
N THR A 285 4.20 2.17 -13.60
CA THR A 285 3.57 0.85 -13.52
C THR A 285 2.87 0.62 -12.18
N ALA A 286 3.44 1.06 -11.07
CA ALA A 286 2.83 0.94 -9.74
C ALA A 286 1.46 1.63 -9.65
N VAL A 287 1.32 2.80 -10.29
CA VAL A 287 0.07 3.59 -10.35
C VAL A 287 -0.93 3.05 -11.37
N LEU A 288 -0.47 2.67 -12.55
CA LEU A 288 -1.36 2.30 -13.66
C LEU A 288 -1.71 0.81 -13.70
N SER A 289 -0.96 -0.04 -13.00
CA SER A 289 -1.17 -1.49 -13.06
C SER A 289 -2.59 -1.89 -12.67
N ASP A 290 -3.10 -2.85 -13.43
CA ASP A 290 -4.40 -3.46 -13.21
C ASP A 290 -4.34 -4.45 -12.05
N SER A 291 -5.50 -4.67 -11.42
CA SER A 291 -5.72 -5.85 -10.60
C SER A 291 -6.97 -6.59 -11.05
N VAL A 292 -6.97 -7.90 -10.84
CA VAL A 292 -8.17 -8.72 -11.00
C VAL A 292 -9.16 -8.28 -9.90
N PRO A 293 -10.39 -7.86 -10.24
CA PRO A 293 -11.32 -7.30 -9.27
C PRO A 293 -11.61 -8.32 -8.17
N ARG A 294 -11.30 -7.95 -6.93
CA ARG A 294 -11.87 -8.56 -5.73
C ARG A 294 -12.69 -7.48 -5.05
N VAL A 295 -13.89 -7.86 -4.60
CA VAL A 295 -14.71 -7.07 -3.67
C VAL A 295 -13.78 -6.46 -2.63
N LEU A 296 -13.90 -5.15 -2.37
CA LEU A 296 -13.01 -4.35 -1.51
C LEU A 296 -12.89 -5.00 -0.13
N PRO A 297 -11.88 -5.87 0.13
CA PRO A 297 -11.77 -6.50 1.40
C PRO A 297 -11.05 -5.52 2.33
N GLY A 298 -11.54 -5.37 3.56
CA GLY A 298 -10.78 -4.72 4.61
C GLY A 298 -9.37 -5.32 4.69
N ASP A 299 -8.35 -4.46 4.75
CA ASP A 299 -6.93 -4.82 4.65
C ASP A 299 -6.54 -6.05 5.50
N ARG A 300 -5.65 -6.90 4.97
CA ARG A 300 -5.19 -8.14 5.62
C ARG A 300 -4.12 -7.86 6.68
N GLY A 301 -4.47 -7.04 7.67
CA GLY A 301 -3.59 -6.71 8.80
C GLY A 301 -2.37 -5.87 8.39
N TRP A 302 -1.85 -5.11 9.35
CA TRP A 302 -0.76 -4.15 9.14
C TRP A 302 0.57 -4.77 8.68
N TRP A 303 0.73 -6.09 8.77
CA TRP A 303 1.96 -6.83 8.44
C TRP A 303 1.94 -7.50 7.05
N VAL A 304 0.82 -7.50 6.32
CA VAL A 304 0.73 -8.02 4.92
C VAL A 304 0.16 -6.93 4.01
N ARG A 305 0.90 -5.82 3.87
CA ARG A 305 0.54 -4.75 2.93
C ARG A 305 0.92 -5.14 1.52
N ASN A 306 -0.05 -5.63 0.74
CA ASN A 306 0.09 -5.77 -0.71
C ASN A 306 -0.18 -4.44 -1.43
N GLU A 307 0.21 -3.31 -0.82
CA GLU A 307 0.09 -2.00 -1.44
C GLU A 307 1.01 -1.96 -2.67
N ARG A 308 0.46 -1.54 -3.81
CA ARG A 308 1.23 -1.44 -5.08
C ARG A 308 2.10 -0.21 -5.15
N LEU A 309 1.89 0.73 -4.24
CA LEU A 309 2.63 1.96 -4.08
C LEU A 309 2.69 2.23 -2.57
N VAL A 310 3.85 2.60 -2.04
CA VAL A 310 3.97 2.86 -0.60
C VAL A 310 3.09 4.05 -0.24
N LEU A 311 2.19 3.86 0.74
CA LEU A 311 1.19 4.87 1.10
C LEU A 311 0.28 5.26 -0.08
N GLY A 312 0.09 4.31 -1.02
CA GLY A 312 -0.74 4.50 -2.20
C GLY A 312 -2.16 4.95 -1.87
N ASN A 313 -2.68 4.57 -0.70
CA ASN A 313 -3.97 5.00 -0.18
C ASN A 313 -4.23 6.51 -0.20
N ARG A 314 -3.17 7.33 -0.17
CA ARG A 314 -3.26 8.80 -0.17
C ARG A 314 -2.99 9.44 -1.53
N TYR A 315 -2.55 8.63 -2.51
CA TYR A 315 -1.99 9.12 -3.77
C TYR A 315 -2.91 10.15 -4.44
N LEU A 316 -4.19 9.83 -4.63
CA LEU A 316 -5.12 10.77 -5.28
C LEU A 316 -5.51 11.96 -4.40
N GLY A 317 -5.47 11.82 -3.08
CA GLY A 317 -5.67 12.95 -2.17
C GLY A 317 -4.54 13.98 -2.32
N ASP A 318 -3.30 13.50 -2.43
CA ASP A 318 -2.14 14.36 -2.63
C ASP A 318 -2.07 14.94 -4.04
N VAL A 319 -2.47 14.16 -5.06
CA VAL A 319 -2.64 14.69 -6.43
C VAL A 319 -3.66 15.83 -6.41
N ALA A 320 -4.85 15.62 -5.83
CA ALA A 320 -5.90 16.63 -5.75
C ALA A 320 -5.42 17.91 -5.03
N ARG A 321 -4.66 17.75 -3.95
CA ARG A 321 -4.03 18.87 -3.23
C ARG A 321 -3.07 19.65 -4.11
N GLU A 322 -2.17 18.96 -4.80
CA GLU A 322 -1.08 19.59 -5.54
C GLU A 322 -1.56 20.27 -6.83
N VAL A 323 -2.50 19.64 -7.54
CA VAL A 323 -3.01 20.18 -8.81
C VAL A 323 -4.17 21.17 -8.62
N GLY A 324 -4.80 21.15 -7.45
CA GLY A 324 -5.99 21.95 -7.12
C GLY A 324 -7.30 21.37 -7.64
N HIS A 325 -8.41 21.84 -7.07
CA HIS A 325 -9.76 21.31 -7.31
C HIS A 325 -10.12 21.23 -8.80
N ASP A 326 -10.00 22.33 -9.55
CA ASP A 326 -10.46 22.37 -10.95
C ASP A 326 -9.67 21.45 -11.87
N ARG A 327 -8.36 21.33 -11.65
CA ARG A 327 -7.52 20.48 -12.48
C ARG A 327 -7.72 19.02 -12.14
N PHE A 328 -7.91 18.71 -10.86
CA PHE A 328 -8.29 17.37 -10.44
C PHE A 328 -9.65 16.99 -10.99
N LEU A 329 -10.64 17.89 -10.97
CA LEU A 329 -11.97 17.67 -11.55
C LEU A 329 -11.91 17.35 -13.05
N ARG A 330 -11.03 18.05 -13.80
CA ARG A 330 -10.79 17.74 -15.22
C ARG A 330 -10.18 16.37 -15.42
N PHE A 331 -9.18 15.99 -14.61
CA PHE A 331 -8.64 14.63 -14.61
C PHE A 331 -9.72 13.59 -14.28
N TRP A 332 -10.48 13.81 -13.21
CA TRP A 332 -11.49 12.91 -12.68
C TRP A 332 -12.58 12.58 -13.70
N ASN A 333 -12.96 13.57 -14.51
CA ASN A 333 -13.95 13.45 -15.57
C ASN A 333 -13.35 13.24 -16.97
N SER A 334 -12.03 13.03 -17.08
CA SER A 334 -11.37 12.93 -18.38
C SER A 334 -11.82 11.66 -19.13
N PRO A 335 -12.09 11.77 -20.44
CA PRO A 335 -12.30 10.63 -21.32
C PRO A 335 -10.97 10.03 -21.84
N GLU A 336 -9.84 10.67 -21.58
CA GLU A 336 -8.54 10.20 -22.03
C GLU A 336 -8.03 9.02 -21.19
N PRO A 337 -7.09 8.21 -21.73
CA PRO A 337 -6.39 7.21 -20.93
C PRO A 337 -5.80 7.83 -19.65
N VAL A 338 -5.92 7.11 -18.53
CA VAL A 338 -5.55 7.62 -17.19
C VAL A 338 -4.13 8.15 -17.11
N ASP A 339 -3.18 7.51 -17.79
CA ASP A 339 -1.79 7.97 -17.85
C ASP A 339 -1.68 9.38 -18.44
N THR A 340 -2.35 9.61 -19.57
CA THR A 340 -2.41 10.90 -20.25
C THR A 340 -3.15 11.93 -19.39
N ALA A 341 -4.33 11.57 -18.86
CA ALA A 341 -5.13 12.47 -18.04
C ALA A 341 -4.40 12.91 -16.77
N LEU A 342 -3.73 11.97 -16.07
CA LEU A 342 -2.90 12.27 -14.91
C LEU A 342 -1.69 13.12 -15.31
N ALA A 343 -0.96 12.75 -16.37
CA ALA A 343 0.20 13.52 -16.82
C ALA A 343 -0.17 14.97 -17.18
N THR A 344 -1.32 15.17 -17.82
CA THR A 344 -1.89 16.49 -18.14
C THR A 344 -2.23 17.28 -16.87
N ALA A 345 -2.85 16.65 -15.87
CA ALA A 345 -3.14 17.31 -14.59
C ALA A 345 -1.85 17.66 -13.82
N LEU A 346 -0.90 16.74 -13.77
CA LEU A 346 0.37 16.90 -13.06
C LEU A 346 1.33 17.85 -13.78
N LYS A 347 1.12 18.12 -15.08
CA LYS A 347 2.08 18.80 -15.97
C LYS A 347 3.46 18.13 -15.97
N MET A 348 3.47 16.81 -15.78
CA MET A 348 4.67 15.98 -15.67
C MET A 348 4.29 14.51 -15.92
N PRO A 349 5.18 13.67 -16.48
CA PRO A 349 4.93 12.24 -16.56
C PRO A 349 4.60 11.62 -15.19
N VAL A 350 3.59 10.74 -15.16
CA VAL A 350 3.09 10.11 -13.93
C VAL A 350 4.23 9.46 -13.13
N GLY A 351 5.15 8.78 -13.82
CA GLY A 351 6.30 8.12 -13.19
C GLY A 351 7.24 9.06 -12.47
N GLU A 352 7.57 10.21 -13.06
CA GLU A 352 8.48 11.21 -12.48
C GLU A 352 7.84 11.92 -11.29
N TRP A 353 6.57 12.32 -11.44
CA TRP A 353 5.84 12.92 -10.32
C TRP A 353 5.73 11.95 -9.14
N THR A 354 5.42 10.69 -9.41
CA THR A 354 5.25 9.66 -8.39
C THR A 354 6.57 9.32 -7.68
N GLU A 355 7.70 9.31 -8.40
CA GLU A 355 9.01 9.14 -7.78
C GLU A 355 9.28 10.24 -6.74
N ARG A 356 9.08 11.51 -7.13
CA ARG A 356 9.24 12.67 -6.25
C ARG A 356 8.27 12.63 -5.08
N TRP A 357 7.02 12.26 -5.35
CA TRP A 357 5.98 12.10 -4.33
C TRP A 357 6.40 11.06 -3.28
N GLU A 358 6.92 9.89 -3.68
CA GLU A 358 7.38 8.86 -2.75
C GLU A 358 8.60 9.32 -1.92
N ARG A 359 9.46 10.20 -2.46
CA ARG A 359 10.63 10.71 -1.75
C ARG A 359 10.28 11.54 -0.52
N ARG A 360 9.04 12.04 -0.43
CA ARG A 360 8.53 12.75 0.75
C ARG A 360 8.35 11.82 1.94
N PHE A 361 8.20 10.52 1.71
CA PHE A 361 7.90 9.54 2.76
C PHE A 361 9.08 8.62 3.02
N ALA A 362 9.82 8.19 2.01
CA ALA A 362 10.92 7.25 2.18
C ALA A 362 12.19 7.71 1.46
N PRO A 363 13.39 7.41 2.00
CA PRO A 363 14.63 7.57 1.26
C PRO A 363 14.69 6.57 0.09
N ARG A 364 15.57 6.81 -0.89
CA ARG A 364 15.71 5.88 -2.02
C ARG A 364 16.25 4.55 -1.53
N LEU A 365 15.63 3.46 -1.98
CA LEU A 365 16.12 2.11 -1.70
C LEU A 365 17.46 1.92 -2.44
N PRO A 366 18.52 1.42 -1.79
CA PRO A 366 19.84 1.25 -2.41
C PRO A 366 19.85 0.00 -3.32
N LEU A 367 18.98 -0.03 -4.34
CA LEU A 367 18.97 -1.05 -5.39
C LEU A 367 19.72 -0.54 -6.62
N GLY A 368 21.04 -0.52 -6.52
CA GLY A 368 21.94 -0.24 -7.64
C GLY A 368 22.50 -1.53 -8.25
N ALA A 369 22.83 -1.48 -9.54
CA ALA A 369 23.64 -2.52 -10.21
C ALA A 369 25.12 -2.49 -9.77
N ALA A 370 25.52 -1.46 -9.02
CA ALA A 370 26.88 -1.33 -8.53
C ALA A 370 27.08 -2.27 -7.34
N ALA A 371 27.89 -3.31 -7.54
CA ALA A 371 28.54 -3.99 -6.43
C ALA A 371 29.16 -2.92 -5.52
N PRO A 372 29.08 -3.07 -4.18
CA PRO A 372 29.72 -2.11 -3.29
C PRO A 372 31.17 -1.93 -3.74
N VAL A 373 31.67 -0.69 -3.76
CA VAL A 373 33.01 -0.38 -4.29
C VAL A 373 34.08 -1.27 -3.64
N SER A 374 33.87 -1.64 -2.37
CA SER A 374 34.68 -2.62 -1.67
C SER A 374 34.74 -4.00 -2.36
N ALA A 375 33.63 -4.53 -2.86
CA ALA A 375 33.60 -5.78 -3.61
C ALA A 375 34.28 -5.66 -4.99
N ALA A 376 34.14 -4.51 -5.66
CA ALA A 376 34.86 -4.25 -6.92
C ALA A 376 36.38 -4.15 -6.69
N VAL A 377 36.80 -3.42 -5.66
CA VAL A 377 38.21 -3.31 -5.25
C VAL A 377 38.77 -4.66 -4.84
N LEU A 378 38.01 -5.46 -4.08
CA LEU A 378 38.43 -6.81 -3.69
C LEU A 378 38.58 -7.73 -4.91
N GLY A 379 37.66 -7.64 -5.87
CA GLY A 379 37.75 -8.35 -7.15
C GLY A 379 38.99 -7.95 -7.95
N ILE A 380 39.30 -6.65 -8.03
CA ILE A 380 40.51 -6.14 -8.70
C ILE A 380 41.78 -6.59 -7.97
N LEU A 381 41.81 -6.54 -6.63
CA LEU A 381 42.95 -7.00 -5.84
C LEU A 381 43.21 -8.49 -6.01
N LEU A 382 42.16 -9.31 -6.01
CA LEU A 382 42.27 -10.75 -6.26
C LEU A 382 42.77 -11.04 -7.68
N ALA A 383 42.28 -10.29 -8.67
CA ALA A 383 42.78 -10.39 -10.05
C ALA A 383 44.25 -9.99 -10.16
N ALA A 384 44.67 -8.91 -9.50
CA ALA A 384 46.07 -8.46 -9.48
C ALA A 384 47.00 -9.48 -8.82
N VAL A 385 46.58 -10.06 -7.68
CA VAL A 385 47.33 -11.14 -7.01
C VAL A 385 47.47 -12.37 -7.93
N ALA A 386 46.40 -12.75 -8.63
CA ALA A 386 46.46 -13.85 -9.59
C ALA A 386 47.47 -13.58 -10.73
N VAL A 387 47.48 -12.37 -11.30
CA VAL A 387 48.43 -11.97 -12.35
C VAL A 387 49.87 -11.98 -11.84
N VAL A 388 50.13 -11.46 -10.64
CA VAL A 388 51.47 -11.46 -10.03
C VAL A 388 51.96 -12.88 -9.77
N LEU A 389 51.10 -13.78 -9.28
CA LEU A 389 51.45 -15.18 -9.05
C LEU A 389 51.78 -15.92 -10.36
N VAL A 390 51.02 -15.65 -11.43
CA VAL A 390 51.29 -16.19 -12.77
C VAL A 390 52.61 -15.67 -13.32
N ALA A 391 52.86 -14.36 -13.23
CA ALA A 391 54.09 -13.73 -13.71
C ALA A 391 55.33 -14.24 -12.94
N ARG A 392 55.24 -14.39 -11.61
CA ARG A 392 56.32 -15.00 -10.80
C ARG A 392 56.56 -16.47 -11.14
N GLY A 393 55.49 -17.20 -11.45
CA GLY A 393 55.57 -18.59 -11.90
C GLY A 393 56.27 -18.73 -13.26
N ALA A 394 56.00 -17.80 -14.19
CA ALA A 394 56.64 -17.75 -15.50
C ALA A 394 58.11 -17.26 -15.42
N GLY A 395 58.39 -16.23 -14.62
CA GLY A 395 59.75 -15.70 -14.44
C GLY A 395 60.72 -16.71 -13.82
N ARG A 396 60.24 -17.58 -12.91
CA ARG A 396 61.04 -18.69 -12.36
C ARG A 396 61.39 -19.78 -13.39
N ARG A 397 60.77 -19.78 -14.57
CA ARG A 397 61.06 -20.74 -15.65
C ARG A 397 62.03 -20.21 -16.70
N GLN A 398 62.26 -18.90 -16.76
CA GLN A 398 63.25 -18.31 -17.68
C GLN A 398 64.67 -18.25 -17.11
N VAL A 399 64.84 -18.55 -15.81
CA VAL A 399 66.16 -18.59 -15.13
C VAL A 399 66.62 -20.04 -14.89
N ARG A 400 66.31 -20.96 -15.81
CA ARG A 400 66.85 -22.32 -15.80
C ARG A 400 67.28 -22.77 -17.17
#